data_AF-A7RP33-F1
#
_entry.id   AF-A7RP33-F1
#
_cell.length_a   1.000
_cell.length_b   1.000
_cell.length_c   1.000
_cell.angle_alpha   90.00
_cell.angle_beta   90.00
_cell.angle_gamma   90.00
#
_symmetry.space_group_name_H-M   'P 1'
#
loop_
_entity.id
_entity.type
_entity.pdbx_description
1 polymer ?
#
loop_
_entity_poly.entity_id
_entity_poly.type
_entity_poly.pdbx_seq_one_letter_code
_entity_poly.pdbx_strand_id
1 'polypeptide(L)'
;GKPYLRNTSKPFLRTTGKPYIRTTDKPYLRTTGKPYLRTTGKPYLRTTGSPFLRITGKPYLRTTGKPYIRTTGKPYLRTTGKPYLRNTGKPFLRTTGKPYLRTTDKPYLRTTGKPYLRTTGKPYLRTTGKPYLRTTGKPYLRTTNKPYLRTR
;
A
#
# COMPACT_ATOMS: atom_id res chain seq x y z
N GLY A 1 22.07 -18.69 3.57
CA GLY A 1 20.88 -18.79 4.45
C GLY A 1 19.91 -17.64 4.20
N LYS A 2 18.60 -17.82 4.44
CA LYS A 2 17.62 -16.72 4.37
C LYS A 2 17.75 -15.89 5.66
N PRO A 3 18.09 -14.57 5.60
CA PRO A 3 18.23 -13.79 6.81
C PRO A 3 16.88 -13.67 7.53
N TYR A 4 16.84 -14.11 8.78
CA TYR A 4 15.71 -13.96 9.70
C TYR A 4 16.07 -12.93 10.77
N LEU A 5 15.24 -11.90 10.93
CA LEU A 5 15.43 -10.89 11.97
C LEU A 5 14.15 -10.75 12.80
N ARG A 6 14.31 -10.79 14.13
CA ARG A 6 13.28 -10.40 15.10
C ARG A 6 13.86 -9.32 16.00
N ASN A 7 13.25 -8.14 16.02
CA ASN A 7 13.75 -7.00 16.81
C ASN A 7 12.58 -6.22 17.43
N THR A 8 12.72 -5.80 18.68
CA THR A 8 11.71 -5.07 19.46
C THR A 8 12.05 -3.58 19.67
N SER A 9 13.03 -3.06 18.93
CA SER A 9 13.53 -1.68 19.03
C SER A 9 13.24 -0.89 17.75
N LYS A 10 13.95 0.24 17.55
CA LYS A 10 13.91 1.05 16.31
C LYS A 10 15.08 0.69 15.37
N PRO A 11 15.14 -0.50 14.75
CA PRO A 11 16.28 -0.87 13.93
C PRO A 11 16.35 -0.04 12.65
N PHE A 12 17.57 0.25 12.22
CA PHE A 12 17.89 0.58 10.84
C PHE A 12 18.47 -0.67 10.16
N LEU A 13 17.85 -1.12 9.06
CA LEU A 13 18.29 -2.34 8.38
C LEU A 13 18.28 -2.16 6.86
N ARG A 14 19.34 -2.66 6.22
CA ARG A 14 19.43 -2.83 4.77
C ARG A 14 19.65 -4.29 4.41
N THR A 15 18.77 -4.87 3.58
CA THR A 15 18.90 -6.28 3.15
C THR A 15 18.52 -6.48 1.68
N THR A 16 19.00 -7.58 1.09
CA THR A 16 18.68 -8.02 -0.26
C THR A 16 18.16 -9.47 -0.25
N GLY A 17 17.54 -9.89 -1.34
CA GLY A 17 17.07 -11.27 -1.51
C GLY A 17 15.69 -11.53 -0.94
N LYS A 18 15.56 -12.57 -0.10
CA LYS A 18 14.29 -13.07 0.45
C LYS A 18 14.29 -13.06 2.00
N PRO A 19 14.57 -11.90 2.66
CA PRO A 19 14.61 -11.85 4.13
C PRO A 19 13.22 -12.05 4.73
N TYR A 20 13.18 -12.60 5.94
CA TYR A 20 12.01 -12.56 6.81
C TYR A 20 12.31 -11.65 8.00
N ILE A 21 11.52 -10.58 8.15
CA ILE A 21 11.75 -9.58 9.21
C ILE A 21 10.47 -9.38 10.01
N ARG A 22 10.58 -9.50 11.33
CA ARG A 22 9.52 -9.20 12.30
C ARG A 22 10.00 -8.10 13.25
N THR A 23 9.27 -7.00 13.30
CA THR A 23 9.63 -5.86 14.16
C THR A 23 8.42 -5.29 14.90
N THR A 24 8.68 -4.68 16.05
CA THR A 24 7.74 -3.74 16.70
C THR A 24 8.22 -2.30 16.54
N ASP A 25 7.43 -1.33 16.96
CA ASP A 25 7.77 0.11 17.04
C ASP A 25 7.93 0.87 15.72
N LYS A 26 9.07 1.55 15.53
CA LYS A 26 9.30 2.52 14.45
C LYS A 26 10.57 2.16 13.65
N PRO A 27 10.65 0.98 13.02
CA PRO A 27 11.83 0.58 12.27
C PRO A 27 11.97 1.38 10.97
N TYR A 28 13.22 1.51 10.52
CA TYR A 28 13.59 2.02 9.21
C TYR A 28 14.22 0.88 8.39
N LEU A 29 13.50 0.37 7.38
CA LEU A 29 13.99 -0.77 6.59
C LEU A 29 14.13 -0.40 5.11
N ARG A 30 15.27 -0.74 4.52
CA ARG A 30 15.53 -0.68 3.08
C ARG A 30 15.77 -2.09 2.54
N THR A 31 14.87 -2.59 1.69
CA THR A 31 14.98 -3.97 1.18
C THR A 31 14.85 -4.06 -0.34
N THR A 32 15.58 -4.99 -0.94
CA THR A 32 15.46 -5.31 -2.37
C THR A 32 15.21 -6.80 -2.55
N GLY A 33 14.28 -7.19 -3.44
CA GLY A 33 13.97 -8.57 -3.76
C GLY A 33 12.52 -8.95 -3.39
N LYS A 34 12.36 -10.08 -2.69
CA LYS A 34 11.05 -10.63 -2.30
C LYS A 34 10.97 -10.80 -0.77
N PRO A 35 11.09 -9.71 0.01
CA PRO A 35 11.08 -9.80 1.48
C PRO A 35 9.67 -10.10 2.00
N TYR A 36 9.61 -10.78 3.15
CA TYR A 36 8.41 -10.87 3.98
C TYR A 36 8.60 -10.01 5.23
N LEU A 37 7.79 -8.97 5.40
CA LEU A 37 7.87 -8.06 6.55
C LEU A 37 6.58 -8.10 7.37
N ARG A 38 6.69 -8.35 8.68
CA ARG A 38 5.60 -8.21 9.65
C ARG A 38 5.96 -7.17 10.69
N THR A 39 5.20 -6.08 10.75
CA THR A 39 5.49 -4.97 11.67
C THR A 39 4.26 -4.49 12.42
N THR A 40 4.44 -4.19 13.70
CA THR A 40 3.48 -3.40 14.48
C THR A 40 4.09 -2.02 14.77
N GLY A 41 3.33 -0.94 14.63
CA GLY A 41 3.76 0.42 14.96
C GLY A 41 3.75 1.40 13.77
N LYS A 42 4.78 2.24 13.65
CA LYS A 42 4.87 3.32 12.63
C LYS A 42 6.16 3.18 11.81
N PRO A 43 6.30 2.11 11.00
CA PRO A 43 7.53 1.87 10.25
C PRO A 43 7.69 2.80 9.06
N TYR A 44 8.95 3.04 8.69
CA TYR A 44 9.35 3.66 7.43
C TYR A 44 10.04 2.61 6.56
N LEU A 45 9.40 2.20 5.45
CA LEU A 45 9.91 1.13 4.58
C LEU A 45 10.17 1.63 3.17
N ARG A 46 11.37 1.35 2.64
CA ARG A 46 11.74 1.55 1.23
C ARG A 46 12.03 0.20 0.60
N THR A 47 11.17 -0.28 -0.29
CA THR A 47 11.30 -1.62 -0.86
C THR A 47 11.29 -1.63 -2.39
N THR A 48 12.06 -2.52 -3.00
CA THR A 48 12.07 -2.73 -4.45
C THR A 48 11.91 -4.21 -4.75
N GLY A 49 11.02 -4.56 -5.68
CA GLY A 49 10.73 -5.94 -6.09
C GLY A 49 9.29 -6.37 -5.78
N SER A 50 9.12 -7.54 -5.17
CA SER A 50 7.81 -8.14 -4.88
C SER A 50 7.67 -8.47 -3.39
N PRO A 51 7.64 -7.44 -2.51
CA PRO A 51 7.54 -7.65 -1.07
C PRO A 51 6.14 -8.11 -0.66
N PHE A 52 6.07 -8.89 0.41
CA PHE A 52 4.85 -9.13 1.17
C PHE A 52 4.92 -8.38 2.50
N LEU A 53 4.00 -7.45 2.74
CA LEU A 53 3.99 -6.58 3.91
C LEU A 53 2.70 -6.78 4.71
N ARG A 54 2.84 -7.09 6.01
CA ARG A 54 1.72 -7.10 6.98
C ARG A 54 2.02 -6.10 8.10
N ILE A 55 1.24 -5.02 8.17
CA ILE A 55 1.49 -3.92 9.11
C ILE A 55 0.26 -3.57 9.92
N THR A 56 0.40 -3.49 11.24
CA THR A 56 -0.60 -2.88 12.13
C THR A 56 -0.08 -1.52 12.58
N GLY A 57 -0.77 -0.43 12.23
CA GLY A 57 -0.44 0.94 12.65
C GLY A 57 -0.44 1.97 11.50
N LYS A 58 0.49 2.93 11.53
CA LYS A 58 0.54 4.08 10.61
C LYS A 58 1.87 4.10 9.82
N PRO A 59 2.06 3.19 8.84
CA PRO A 59 3.32 3.12 8.11
C PRO A 59 3.46 4.20 7.04
N TYR A 60 4.72 4.53 6.74
CA TYR A 60 5.14 5.25 5.54
C TYR A 60 5.89 4.30 4.62
N LEU A 61 5.33 4.00 3.45
CA LEU A 61 5.92 3.03 2.51
C LEU A 61 6.27 3.69 1.17
N ARG A 62 7.49 3.46 0.70
CA ARG A 62 7.93 3.74 -0.66
C ARG A 62 8.30 2.43 -1.36
N THR A 63 7.51 2.01 -2.34
CA THR A 63 7.69 0.70 -2.98
C THR A 63 7.77 0.80 -4.50
N THR A 64 8.62 -0.01 -5.12
CA THR A 64 8.68 -0.18 -6.58
C THR A 64 8.51 -1.66 -6.91
N GLY A 65 7.63 -1.99 -7.86
CA GLY A 65 7.41 -3.33 -8.36
C GLY A 65 5.98 -3.85 -8.15
N LYS A 66 5.85 -5.05 -7.58
CA LYS A 66 4.56 -5.76 -7.41
C LYS A 66 4.33 -6.10 -5.92
N PRO A 67 4.21 -5.11 -5.03
CA PRO A 67 4.05 -5.37 -3.60
C PRO A 67 2.65 -5.90 -3.27
N TYR A 68 2.58 -6.84 -2.33
CA TYR A 68 1.35 -7.20 -1.63
C TYR A 68 1.36 -6.59 -0.24
N ILE A 69 0.37 -5.75 0.07
CA ILE A 69 0.34 -4.96 1.29
C ILE A 69 -0.99 -5.20 2.02
N ARG A 70 -0.89 -5.65 3.27
CA ARG A 70 -2.02 -5.71 4.21
C ARG A 70 -1.75 -4.77 5.37
N THR A 71 -2.61 -3.77 5.54
CA THR A 71 -2.49 -2.82 6.65
C THR A 71 -3.77 -2.75 7.48
N THR A 72 -3.60 -2.54 8.78
CA THR A 72 -4.66 -2.11 9.70
C THR A 72 -4.27 -0.73 10.22
N GLY A 73 -4.99 0.32 9.82
CA GLY A 73 -4.71 1.71 10.21
C GLY A 73 -4.72 2.70 9.03
N LYS A 74 -4.12 3.89 9.23
CA LYS A 74 -4.07 4.97 8.22
C LYS A 74 -2.66 5.05 7.59
N PRO A 75 -2.32 4.25 6.55
CA PRO A 75 -1.00 4.25 5.92
C PRO A 75 -0.82 5.40 4.93
N TYR A 76 0.43 5.83 4.73
CA TYR A 76 0.84 6.69 3.62
C TYR A 76 1.73 5.91 2.65
N LEU A 77 1.33 5.84 1.39
CA LEU A 77 1.94 4.96 0.40
C LEU A 77 2.33 5.72 -0.87
N ARG A 78 3.59 5.56 -1.29
CA ARG A 78 4.09 5.96 -2.61
C ARG A 78 4.57 4.73 -3.34
N THR A 79 3.91 4.38 -4.45
CA THR A 79 4.21 3.14 -5.16
C THR A 79 4.41 3.37 -6.66
N THR A 80 5.29 2.58 -7.27
CA THR A 80 5.41 2.48 -8.73
C THR A 80 5.24 1.01 -9.14
N GLY A 81 4.35 0.72 -10.07
CA GLY A 81 4.09 -0.63 -10.58
C GLY A 81 2.65 -1.12 -10.37
N LYS A 82 2.50 -2.34 -9.85
CA LYS A 82 1.20 -3.02 -9.73
C LYS A 82 0.96 -3.46 -8.28
N PRO A 83 0.74 -2.53 -7.34
CA PRO A 83 0.52 -2.89 -5.94
C PRO A 83 -0.87 -3.51 -5.74
N TYR A 84 -0.93 -4.49 -4.83
CA TYR A 84 -2.18 -4.94 -4.23
C TYR A 84 -2.24 -4.46 -2.78
N LEU A 85 -3.25 -3.66 -2.43
CA LEU A 85 -3.46 -3.15 -1.07
C LEU A 85 -4.81 -3.61 -0.51
N ARG A 86 -4.77 -4.24 0.67
CA ARG A 86 -5.91 -4.42 1.55
C ARG A 86 -5.71 -3.59 2.81
N ASN A 87 -6.54 -2.56 3.00
CA ASN A 87 -6.52 -1.73 4.20
C ASN A 87 -7.86 -1.76 4.94
N THR A 88 -7.85 -1.62 6.26
CA THR A 88 -9.09 -1.41 7.04
C THR A 88 -9.26 0.02 7.55
N GLY A 89 -8.23 0.87 7.48
CA GLY A 89 -8.35 2.28 7.86
C GLY A 89 -8.42 3.24 6.67
N LYS A 90 -7.98 4.49 6.86
CA LYS A 90 -7.99 5.58 5.85
C LYS A 90 -6.62 5.69 5.14
N PRO A 91 -6.37 5.02 4.00
CA PRO A 91 -5.08 5.09 3.34
C PRO A 91 -4.96 6.35 2.47
N PHE A 92 -3.75 6.91 2.44
CA PHE A 92 -3.34 7.84 1.39
C PHE A 92 -2.40 7.12 0.43
N LEU A 93 -2.76 7.05 -0.85
CA LEU A 93 -2.00 6.32 -1.87
C LEU A 93 -1.69 7.22 -3.08
N ARG A 94 -0.41 7.36 -3.39
CA ARG A 94 0.09 7.91 -4.65
C ARG A 94 0.75 6.80 -5.47
N THR A 95 0.26 6.54 -6.67
CA THR A 95 0.76 5.45 -7.51
C THR A 95 1.05 5.88 -8.94
N THR A 96 2.10 5.33 -9.54
CA THR A 96 2.23 5.25 -11.01
C THR A 96 2.06 3.79 -11.41
N GLY A 97 1.04 3.47 -12.22
CA GLY A 97 0.76 2.11 -12.69
C GLY A 97 -0.68 1.63 -12.45
N LYS A 98 -0.84 0.34 -12.11
CA LYS A 98 -2.16 -0.33 -12.03
C LYS A 98 -2.44 -0.85 -10.62
N PRO A 99 -2.78 0.02 -9.64
CA PRO A 99 -3.04 -0.42 -8.29
C PRO A 99 -4.39 -1.16 -8.18
N TYR A 100 -4.41 -2.23 -7.39
CA TYR A 100 -5.63 -2.84 -6.88
C TYR A 100 -5.79 -2.47 -5.40
N LEU A 101 -6.89 -1.80 -5.05
CA LEU A 101 -7.17 -1.34 -3.70
C LEU A 101 -8.50 -1.88 -3.20
N ARG A 102 -8.45 -2.59 -2.06
CA ARG A 102 -9.62 -2.91 -1.25
C ARG A 102 -9.51 -2.22 0.11
N THR A 103 -10.50 -1.42 0.46
CA THR A 103 -10.57 -0.74 1.76
C THR A 103 -11.98 -0.72 2.33
N THR A 104 -12.12 -0.52 3.63
CA THR A 104 -13.42 -0.35 4.29
C THR A 104 -13.77 1.11 4.56
N ASP A 105 -12.77 1.98 4.74
CA ASP A 105 -13.00 3.40 5.03
C ASP A 105 -12.89 4.31 3.79
N LYS A 106 -12.50 5.58 4.02
CA LYS A 106 -12.38 6.68 3.05
C LYS A 106 -10.93 6.75 2.51
N PRO A 107 -10.59 6.11 1.37
CA PRO A 107 -9.26 6.24 0.78
C PRO A 107 -9.11 7.56 0.02
N TYR A 108 -7.89 8.07 0.02
CA TYR A 108 -7.43 9.07 -0.94
C TYR A 108 -6.47 8.40 -1.93
N LEU A 109 -6.82 8.40 -3.22
CA LEU A 109 -6.01 7.80 -4.27
C LEU A 109 -5.69 8.81 -5.37
N ARG A 110 -4.40 9.05 -5.59
CA ARG A 110 -3.88 9.76 -6.78
C ARG A 110 -3.06 8.77 -7.61
N THR A 111 -3.45 8.55 -8.86
CA THR A 111 -2.74 7.60 -9.72
C THR A 111 -2.53 8.11 -11.15
N THR A 112 -1.38 7.75 -11.72
CA THR A 112 -1.15 7.83 -13.17
C THR A 112 -1.26 6.40 -13.70
N GLY A 113 -2.45 6.01 -14.17
CA GLY A 113 -2.71 4.66 -14.71
C GLY A 113 -4.14 4.17 -14.49
N LYS A 114 -4.35 2.85 -14.46
CA LYS A 114 -5.68 2.21 -14.43
C LYS A 114 -5.94 1.58 -13.06
N PRO A 115 -6.48 2.32 -12.07
CA PRO A 115 -6.75 1.76 -10.74
C PRO A 115 -8.01 0.89 -10.74
N TYR A 116 -7.98 -0.16 -9.92
CA TYR A 116 -9.18 -0.85 -9.46
C TYR A 116 -9.38 -0.53 -7.98
N LEU A 117 -10.52 0.06 -7.62
CA LEU A 117 -10.86 0.43 -6.25
C LEU A 117 -12.19 -0.20 -5.83
N ARG A 118 -12.16 -0.98 -4.76
CA ARG A 118 -13.34 -1.44 -4.01
C ARG A 118 -13.33 -0.85 -2.60
N THR A 119 -14.34 -0.07 -2.25
CA THR A 119 -14.51 0.47 -0.90
C THR A 119 -15.95 0.36 -0.38
N THR A 120 -16.12 0.39 0.94
CA THR A 120 -17.42 0.66 1.58
C THR A 120 -17.57 2.11 2.07
N GLY A 121 -16.48 2.88 2.10
CA GLY A 121 -16.50 4.29 2.48
C GLY A 121 -16.71 5.25 1.31
N LYS A 122 -16.46 6.54 1.55
CA LYS A 122 -16.49 7.62 0.55
C LYS A 122 -15.07 7.85 -0.02
N PRO A 123 -14.72 7.36 -1.21
CA PRO A 123 -13.38 7.52 -1.75
C PRO A 123 -13.17 8.87 -2.44
N TYR A 124 -11.96 9.40 -2.37
CA TYR A 124 -11.46 10.44 -3.27
C TYR A 124 -10.50 9.81 -4.28
N LEU A 125 -10.80 9.91 -5.57
CA LEU A 125 -10.00 9.34 -6.65
C LEU A 125 -9.64 10.41 -7.70
N ARG A 126 -8.33 10.64 -7.87
CA ARG A 126 -7.78 11.42 -8.99
C ARG A 126 -6.91 10.51 -9.87
N THR A 127 -7.28 10.35 -11.13
CA THR A 127 -6.55 9.50 -12.08
C THR A 127 -6.42 10.14 -13.47
N THR A 128 -5.38 9.78 -14.22
CA THR A 128 -5.27 10.12 -15.65
C THR A 128 -5.58 8.93 -16.58
N GLY A 129 -5.82 7.73 -16.04
CA GLY A 129 -6.25 6.56 -16.82
C GLY A 129 -7.67 6.12 -16.47
N LYS A 130 -8.16 5.06 -17.11
CA LYS A 130 -9.52 4.48 -16.94
C LYS A 130 -9.66 3.77 -15.58
N PRO A 131 -10.37 4.33 -14.57
CA PRO A 131 -10.55 3.65 -13.29
C PRO A 131 -11.75 2.69 -13.33
N TYR A 132 -11.65 1.62 -12.54
CA TYR A 132 -12.80 0.83 -12.09
C TYR A 132 -13.05 1.14 -10.61
N LEU A 133 -14.26 1.61 -10.29
CA LEU A 133 -14.65 1.98 -8.94
C LEU A 133 -15.94 1.26 -8.52
N ARG A 134 -15.86 0.48 -7.44
CA ARG A 134 -17.02 -0.06 -6.71
C ARG A 134 -17.05 0.52 -5.30
N THR A 135 -18.11 1.23 -4.95
CA THR A 135 -18.25 1.89 -3.64
C THR A 135 -19.67 1.80 -3.11
N THR A 136 -19.87 1.71 -1.80
CA THR A 136 -21.19 1.92 -1.17
C THR A 136 -21.37 3.35 -0.63
N GLY A 137 -20.32 4.16 -0.63
CA GLY A 137 -20.38 5.58 -0.29
C GLY A 137 -20.27 6.48 -1.52
N LYS A 138 -20.74 7.73 -1.40
CA LYS A 138 -20.61 8.77 -2.44
C LYS A 138 -19.13 9.05 -2.77
N PRO A 139 -18.65 8.77 -4.00
CA PRO A 139 -17.27 9.03 -4.40
C PRO A 139 -17.06 10.45 -4.90
N TYR A 140 -15.86 11.00 -4.71
CA TYR A 140 -15.35 12.12 -5.51
C TYR A 140 -14.39 11.55 -6.57
N LEU A 141 -14.66 11.82 -7.84
CA LEU A 141 -13.89 11.27 -8.96
C LEU A 141 -13.45 12.36 -9.94
N ARG A 142 -12.14 12.49 -10.12
CA ARG A 142 -11.53 13.33 -11.17
C ARG A 142 -10.70 12.43 -12.09
N THR A 143 -11.16 12.25 -13.32
CA THR A 143 -10.51 11.40 -14.32
C THR A 143 -10.53 12.07 -15.69
N THR A 144 -9.45 11.91 -16.46
CA THR A 144 -9.40 12.35 -17.88
C THR A 144 -10.04 11.34 -18.83
N ASN A 145 -10.37 10.14 -18.34
CA ASN A 145 -10.95 9.05 -19.11
C ASN A 145 -12.28 8.60 -18.52
N LYS A 146 -13.19 8.07 -19.34
CA LYS A 146 -14.48 7.49 -18.90
C LYS A 146 -14.24 6.40 -17.83
N PRO A 147 -14.81 6.54 -16.63
CA PRO A 147 -14.71 5.54 -15.57
C PRO A 147 -15.76 4.45 -15.70
N TYR A 148 -15.46 3.26 -15.16
CA TYR A 148 -16.51 2.34 -14.73
C TYR A 148 -16.82 2.65 -13.27
N LEU A 149 -18.06 3.03 -12.97
CA LEU A 149 -18.53 3.35 -11.63
C LEU A 149 -19.74 2.48 -11.26
N ARG A 150 -19.60 1.73 -10.17
CA ARG A 150 -20.68 1.00 -9.53
C ARG A 150 -20.85 1.49 -8.10
N THR A 151 -21.89 2.26 -7.86
CA THR A 151 -22.36 2.63 -6.52
C THR A 151 -23.45 1.64 -6.09
N ARG A 152 -23.48 1.29 -4.80
CA ARG A 152 -24.62 0.63 -4.16
C ARG A 152 -25.07 1.49 -3.00
#